data_AF-A0A109WD93-F1
#
_entry.id   AF-A0A109WD93-F1
#
_cell.length_a   1.000
_cell.length_b   1.000
_cell.length_c   1.000
_cell.angle_alpha   90.00
_cell.angle_beta   90.00
_cell.angle_gamma   90.00
#
_symmetry.space_group_name_H-M   'P 1'
#
loop_
_entity.id
_entity.type
_entity.pdbx_description
1 polymer ?
#
loop_
_entity_poly.entity_id
_entity_poly.type
_entity_poly.pdbx_seq_one_letter_code
_entity_poly.pdbx_strand_id
1 'polypeptide(L)'
;MSEYHDKLNTEYLYYYLETSVVKGYWEGKINGQSISNLNSDIIKEVNIPIPSLSVQQHIVSKLDKFDKIINDIKQGLPKEIELRQKQYEYYREKLLNFEK
;
A
#
# COMPACT_ATOMS: atom_id res chain seq x y z
N MET A 1 -13.54 15.06 20.02
CA MET A 1 -13.60 13.82 19.21
C MET A 1 -14.23 14.22 17.89
N SER A 2 -13.50 14.08 16.78
CA SER A 2 -13.91 14.60 15.46
C SER A 2 -15.21 13.94 14.98
N GLU A 3 -16.18 14.71 14.47
CA GLU A 3 -17.54 14.28 14.01
C GLU A 3 -17.55 13.18 12.94
N TYR A 4 -16.39 12.78 12.43
CA TYR A 4 -16.25 11.85 11.30
C TYR A 4 -15.92 10.42 11.70
N HIS A 5 -15.55 10.17 12.96
CA HIS A 5 -15.16 8.83 13.42
C HIS A 5 -16.29 7.79 13.24
N ASP A 6 -17.54 8.23 13.34
CA ASP A 6 -18.72 7.36 13.22
C ASP A 6 -19.20 7.19 11.76
N LYS A 7 -18.52 7.81 10.79
CA LYS A 7 -18.92 7.80 9.36
C LYS A 7 -17.80 7.36 8.42
N LEU A 8 -16.54 7.48 8.84
CA LEU A 8 -15.38 7.23 7.98
C LEU A 8 -14.40 6.28 8.64
N ASN A 9 -14.07 5.20 7.95
CA ASN A 9 -12.99 4.30 8.30
C ASN A 9 -11.66 4.88 7.78
N THR A 10 -10.67 4.98 8.67
CA THR A 10 -9.34 5.55 8.36
C THR A 10 -8.55 4.73 7.35
N GLU A 11 -8.68 3.40 7.37
CA GLU A 11 -8.02 2.50 6.41
C GLU A 11 -8.64 2.64 5.02
N TYR A 12 -9.96 2.83 4.94
CA TYR A 12 -10.65 3.15 3.70
C TYR A 12 -10.14 4.46 3.12
N LEU A 13 -10.03 5.50 3.95
CA LEU A 13 -9.47 6.79 3.55
C LEU A 13 -8.04 6.62 3.01
N TYR A 14 -7.19 5.87 3.72
CA TYR A 14 -5.82 5.57 3.28
C TYR A 14 -5.80 4.94 1.89
N TYR A 15 -6.54 3.85 1.67
CA TYR A 15 -6.59 3.19 0.37
C TYR A 15 -7.18 4.07 -0.74
N TYR A 16 -8.16 4.92 -0.42
CA TYR A 16 -8.74 5.84 -1.40
C TYR A 16 -7.75 6.92 -1.83
N LEU A 17 -7.02 7.52 -0.88
CA LEU A 17 -5.99 8.53 -1.17
C LEU A 17 -4.82 7.94 -1.98
N GLU A 18 -4.55 6.65 -1.84
CA GLU A 18 -3.53 5.93 -2.61
C GLU A 18 -3.95 5.62 -4.07
N THR A 19 -5.22 5.84 -4.42
CA THR A 19 -5.74 5.55 -5.77
C THR A 19 -5.13 6.48 -6.81
N SER A 20 -4.89 5.97 -8.03
CA SER A 20 -4.32 6.72 -9.14
C SER A 20 -5.10 8.00 -9.50
N VAL A 21 -6.41 8.01 -9.27
CA VAL A 21 -7.27 9.19 -9.47
C VAL A 21 -6.87 10.33 -8.54
N VAL A 22 -6.66 10.04 -7.25
CA VAL A 22 -6.29 11.05 -6.25
C VAL A 22 -4.85 11.49 -6.47
N LYS A 23 -3.94 10.54 -6.70
CA LYS A 23 -2.53 10.84 -7.01
C LYS A 23 -2.40 11.68 -8.28
N GLY A 24 -3.09 11.33 -9.35
CA GLY A 24 -3.09 12.10 -10.59
C GLY A 24 -3.70 13.51 -10.42
N TYR A 25 -4.75 13.65 -9.61
CA TYR A 25 -5.30 14.95 -9.25
C TYR A 25 -4.26 15.82 -8.53
N TRP A 26 -3.54 15.24 -7.57
CA TRP A 26 -2.47 15.91 -6.83
C TRP A 26 -1.29 16.28 -7.72
N GLU A 27 -0.81 15.35 -8.54
CA GLU A 27 0.28 15.58 -9.49
C GLU A 27 -0.05 16.71 -10.48
N GLY A 28 -1.29 16.78 -10.98
CA GLY A 28 -1.72 17.86 -11.86
C GLY A 28 -1.84 19.24 -11.18
N LYS A 29 -1.92 19.28 -9.84
CA LYS A 29 -2.01 20.52 -9.04
C LYS A 29 -0.66 20.97 -8.49
N ILE A 30 0.33 20.07 -8.43
CA ILE A 30 1.69 20.39 -8.04
C ILE A 30 2.40 21.04 -9.25
N ASN A 31 2.25 22.36 -9.38
CA ASN A 31 2.91 23.14 -10.42
C ASN A 31 4.44 23.14 -10.22
N GLY A 32 5.16 22.24 -10.90
CA GLY A 32 6.49 22.39 -11.50
C GLY A 32 7.68 23.02 -10.73
N GLN A 33 7.58 23.39 -9.45
CA GLN A 33 8.68 23.99 -8.69
C GLN A 33 9.07 23.09 -7.53
N SER A 34 10.28 22.51 -7.66
CA SER A 34 11.25 21.85 -6.77
C SER A 34 10.95 21.44 -5.32
N ILE A 35 9.77 21.70 -4.76
CA ILE A 35 9.31 21.18 -3.48
C ILE A 35 7.85 20.75 -3.68
N SER A 36 7.64 19.44 -3.80
CA SER A 36 6.33 18.78 -3.94
C SER A 36 5.48 18.91 -2.67
N ASN A 37 5.16 20.13 -2.25
CA ASN A 37 4.35 20.37 -1.07
C ASN A 37 2.88 20.42 -1.47
N LEU A 38 2.15 19.35 -1.12
CA LEU A 38 0.69 19.37 -1.10
C LEU A 38 0.23 20.37 -0.04
N ASN A 39 -0.27 21.52 -0.47
CA ASN A 39 -0.95 22.45 0.42
C ASN A 39 -2.23 21.78 0.96
N SER A 40 -2.50 21.99 2.26
CA SER A 40 -3.78 21.68 2.92
C SER A 40 -5.03 22.10 2.14
N ASP A 41 -4.97 23.17 1.34
CA ASP A 41 -6.10 23.63 0.53
C ASP A 41 -6.41 22.65 -0.61
N ILE A 42 -5.37 22.14 -1.29
CA ILE A 42 -5.51 21.13 -2.36
C ILE A 42 -6.05 19.82 -1.79
N ILE A 43 -5.63 19.46 -0.57
CA ILE A 43 -6.10 18.25 0.12
C ILE A 43 -7.61 18.35 0.44
N LYS A 44 -8.09 19.52 0.87
CA LYS A 44 -9.51 19.75 1.18
C LYS A 44 -10.42 19.76 -0.05
N GLU A 45 -9.87 20.04 -1.23
CA GLU A 45 -10.62 20.02 -2.51
C GLU A 45 -10.92 18.60 -3.01
N VAL A 46 -10.25 17.57 -2.49
CA VAL A 46 -10.47 16.19 -2.94
C VAL A 46 -11.86 15.73 -2.53
N ASN A 47 -12.70 15.40 -3.52
CA ASN A 47 -14.01 14.81 -3.25
C ASN A 47 -13.84 13.32 -2.93
N ILE A 48 -14.20 12.94 -1.70
CA ILE A 48 -14.09 11.56 -1.20
C ILE A 48 -15.50 10.97 -1.11
N PRO A 49 -15.81 9.89 -1.84
CA PRO A 49 -17.06 9.17 -1.67
C PRO A 49 -17.05 8.50 -0.29
N ILE A 50 -18.10 8.74 0.51
CA ILE A 50 -18.26 8.12 1.83
C ILE A 50 -19.44 7.16 1.75
N PRO A 51 -19.24 5.89 1.33
CA PRO A 51 -20.28 4.87 1.36
C PRO A 51 -20.58 4.46 2.82
N SER A 52 -21.56 3.57 3.04
CA SER A 52 -21.84 3.07 4.39
C SER A 52 -20.62 2.36 5.01
N LEU A 53 -20.49 2.39 6.35
CA LEU A 53 -19.37 1.78 7.06
C LEU A 53 -19.15 0.30 6.71
N SER A 54 -20.24 -0.46 6.53
CA SER A 54 -20.17 -1.87 6.14
C SER A 54 -19.50 -2.07 4.78
N VAL A 55 -19.80 -1.19 3.81
CA VAL A 55 -19.16 -1.21 2.49
C VAL A 55 -17.69 -0.81 2.60
N GLN A 56 -17.37 0.22 3.39
CA GLN A 56 -15.99 0.64 3.63
C GLN A 56 -15.16 -0.51 4.22
N GLN A 57 -15.67 -1.19 5.25
CA GLN A 57 -15.02 -2.36 5.87
C GLN A 57 -14.82 -3.52 4.90
N HIS A 58 -15.79 -3.78 4.03
CA HIS A 58 -15.67 -4.83 3.02
C HIS A 58 -14.57 -4.52 1.99
N ILE A 59 -14.48 -3.27 1.55
CA ILE A 59 -13.42 -2.81 0.65
C ILE A 59 -12.06 -2.96 1.32
N VAL A 60 -11.92 -2.44 2.53
CA VAL A 60 -10.68 -2.53 3.32
C VAL A 60 -10.26 -3.98 3.53
N SER A 61 -11.18 -4.87 3.92
CA SER A 61 -10.87 -6.28 4.14
C SER A 61 -10.31 -6.97 2.89
N LYS A 62 -10.78 -6.59 1.70
CA LYS A 62 -10.22 -7.11 0.46
C LYS A 62 -8.83 -6.56 0.19
N LEU A 63 -8.65 -5.24 0.32
CA LEU A 63 -7.37 -4.58 0.05
C LEU A 63 -6.28 -5.00 1.03
N ASP A 64 -6.60 -5.10 2.32
CA ASP A 64 -5.69 -5.56 3.37
C ASP A 64 -5.19 -6.99 3.13
N LYS A 65 -6.02 -7.88 2.58
CA LYS A 65 -5.58 -9.21 2.18
C LYS A 65 -4.53 -9.18 1.07
N PHE A 66 -4.71 -8.32 0.07
CA PHE A 66 -3.70 -8.17 -0.99
C PHE A 66 -2.43 -7.52 -0.47
N ASP A 67 -2.57 -6.47 0.35
CA ASP A 67 -1.44 -5.76 0.93
C ASP A 67 -0.58 -6.68 1.79
N LYS A 68 -1.20 -7.51 2.64
CA LYS A 68 -0.51 -8.54 3.41
C LYS A 68 0.27 -9.53 2.54
N ILE A 69 -0.32 -9.99 1.44
CA ILE A 69 0.38 -10.93 0.55
C ILE A 69 1.59 -10.26 -0.11
N ILE A 70 1.47 -9.00 -0.51
CA ILE A 70 2.50 -8.32 -1.31
C ILE A 70 3.61 -7.75 -0.42
N ASN A 71 3.26 -7.12 0.69
CA ASN A 71 4.16 -6.26 1.45
C ASN A 71 4.56 -6.83 2.82
N ASP A 72 3.90 -7.88 3.33
CA ASP A 72 4.25 -8.46 4.64
C ASP A 72 5.61 -9.18 4.57
N ILE A 73 6.58 -8.63 5.30
CA ILE A 73 7.96 -9.14 5.35
C ILE A 73 8.04 -10.49 6.09
N LYS A 74 7.08 -10.80 6.96
CA LYS A 74 7.07 -12.02 7.77
C LYS A 74 6.37 -13.19 7.07
N GLN A 75 5.35 -12.92 6.25
CA GLN A 75 4.48 -13.98 5.70
C GLN A 75 4.13 -13.82 4.21
N GLY A 76 4.44 -12.68 3.59
CA GLY A 76 4.13 -12.39 2.20
C GLY A 76 5.24 -12.78 1.22
N LEU A 77 5.11 -12.26 -0.01
CA LEU A 77 6.08 -12.46 -1.10
C LEU A 77 7.54 -12.16 -0.71
N PRO A 78 7.87 -11.11 0.09
CA PRO A 78 9.25 -10.85 0.48
C PRO A 78 9.86 -12.02 1.25
N LYS A 79 9.05 -12.68 2.11
CA LYS A 79 9.53 -13.85 2.87
C LYS A 79 9.80 -15.05 1.97
N GLU A 80 8.89 -15.30 1.04
CA GLU A 80 9.03 -16.39 0.07
C GLU A 80 10.28 -16.20 -0.81
N ILE A 81 10.54 -14.98 -1.27
CA ILE A 81 11.73 -14.63 -2.04
C ILE A 81 13.01 -14.90 -1.23
N GLU A 82 13.06 -14.45 0.03
CA GLU A 82 14.19 -14.70 0.93
C GLU A 82 14.47 -16.20 1.10
N LEU A 83 13.41 -17.00 1.32
CA LEU A 83 13.53 -18.44 1.49
C LEU A 83 14.02 -19.13 0.22
N ARG A 84 13.52 -18.72 -0.96
CA ARG A 84 13.97 -19.27 -2.25
C ARG A 84 15.41 -18.90 -2.58
N GLN A 85 15.87 -17.71 -2.20
CA GLN A 85 17.27 -17.31 -2.34
C GLN A 85 18.18 -18.20 -1.49
N LYS A 86 17.86 -18.42 -0.21
CA LYS A 86 18.61 -19.32 0.66
C LYS A 86 18.64 -20.76 0.13
N GLN A 87 17.50 -21.24 -0.37
CA GLN A 87 17.40 -22.56 -0.97
C GLN A 87 18.30 -22.67 -2.21
N TYR A 88 18.29 -21.66 -3.08
CA TYR A 88 19.15 -21.59 -4.26
C TYR A 88 20.63 -21.60 -3.88
N GLU A 89 21.06 -20.78 -2.91
CA GLU A 89 22.43 -20.73 -2.42
C GLU A 89 22.90 -22.09 -1.89
N TYR A 90 22.09 -22.74 -1.05
CA TYR A 90 22.37 -24.06 -0.51
C TYR A 90 22.61 -25.10 -1.61
N TYR A 91 21.73 -25.18 -2.61
CA TYR A 91 21.89 -26.14 -3.70
C TYR A 91 23.04 -25.78 -4.64
N ARG A 92 23.29 -24.48 -4.87
CA ARG A 92 24.44 -24.00 -5.64
C ARG A 92 25.74 -24.45 -4.99
N GLU A 93 25.91 -24.26 -3.70
CA GLU A 93 27.10 -24.70 -2.96
C GLU A 93 27.24 -26.23 -2.99
N LYS A 94 26.15 -26.96 -2.77
CA LYS A 94 26.16 -28.43 -2.82
C LYS A 94 26.59 -28.99 -4.18
N LEU A 95 26.14 -28.37 -5.28
CA LEU A 95 26.48 -28.80 -6.64
C LEU A 95 27.91 -28.41 -7.05
N LEU A 96 28.43 -27.31 -6.50
CA LEU A 96 29.77 -26.81 -6.82
C LEU A 96 30.85 -27.31 -5.84
N ASN A 97 30.46 -28.04 -4.80
CA ASN A 97 31.38 -28.70 -3.88
C ASN A 97 31.67 -30.12 -4.38
N PHE A 98 32.73 -30.24 -5.18
CA PHE A 98 33.25 -31.54 -5.60
C PHE A 98 34.21 -32.03 -4.52
N GLU A 99 33.76 -32.95 -3.66
CA GLU A 99 34.66 -33.66 -2.76
C GLU A 99 35.79 -34.32 -3.57
N LYS A 100 37.04 -34.18 -3.08
CA LYS A 100 38.24 -34.73 -3.73
C LYS A 100 38.41 -36.21 -3.45
#